data_AF-A0A0C1JRP0-F1
#
_entry.id   AF-A0A0C1JRP0-F1
#
_cell.length_a   1.000
_cell.length_b   1.000
_cell.length_c   1.000
_cell.angle_alpha   90.00
_cell.angle_beta   90.00
_cell.angle_gamma   90.00
#
_symmetry.space_group_name_H-M   'P 1'
#
loop_
_entity.id
_entity.type
_entity.pdbx_description
1 polymer ?
#
loop_
_entity_poly.entity_id
_entity_poly.type
_entity_poly.pdbx_seq_one_letter_code
_entity_poly.pdbx_strand_id
1 'polypeptide(L)'
;MQLKSIALTIALATPVQAQQLLHQPTDGSAPSAMPAAILNQIDDPFFNIAIQASPQPLALTSLINVFLDGGRSDFQSFVVGEQIGRSALSTECGPSNRRMVISFTGTHAPSGSVLDNNVFFSVFMTPNGPVGDIEVLAWDAAHGTYNYYKLEGGSWRFRNSSNELKTASSGELSQGCLSCHVNGGPIMKEFTFPWNHWHSLPNTFEALYLFPGGQSWPVANTGFLGNRLTGAQILEVSIQSSLQRFTDAEVRSHINTAADGTTTVSNLPGLLDSLFNPTELNLGSSNSTSGLDEGGITQRATGRLNIPDSFFVNIFQMRDIDLPVFGGLGLVTNVFTPGNLGLSVDEYEALLINGGVETSCMPGRDTLFPWFGPEPSEFDRRVVERLNRRGIVDDAFVAAVLAIDVETPLFSESRAALLKHVPQQISAPSLPQLPEALRTSVIANLEAEPNRSETEEDFLSLLRNADPVSELDARVRAFLTRTQNQLADPATRQPHLQELFARLLDNRAAFQTQAISAPLNEFPGLLPSPAN
;
A
#
# COMPACT_ATOMS: atom_id res chain seq x y z
N MET A 1 -19.22 -0.60 66.55
CA MET A 1 -19.67 -0.79 65.15
C MET A 1 -18.54 -0.38 64.22
N GLN A 2 -17.73 -1.33 63.76
CA GLN A 2 -16.71 -1.11 62.74
C GLN A 2 -17.22 -1.73 61.43
N LEU A 3 -17.48 -0.88 60.44
CA LEU A 3 -17.79 -1.31 59.08
C LEU A 3 -16.49 -1.75 58.41
N LYS A 4 -16.38 -3.06 58.14
CA LYS A 4 -15.35 -3.59 57.23
C LYS A 4 -15.79 -3.31 55.81
N SER A 5 -15.04 -2.47 55.09
CA SER A 5 -15.12 -2.38 53.63
C SER A 5 -14.69 -3.71 53.03
N ILE A 6 -15.62 -4.38 52.36
CA ILE A 6 -15.36 -5.53 51.52
C ILE A 6 -14.90 -4.96 50.17
N ALA A 7 -13.60 -5.04 49.89
CA ALA A 7 -13.08 -4.83 48.55
C ALA A 7 -13.54 -6.02 47.70
N LEU A 8 -14.50 -5.78 46.80
CA LEU A 8 -14.94 -6.75 45.81
C LEU A 8 -13.93 -6.72 44.66
N THR A 9 -12.91 -7.58 44.75
CA THR A 9 -12.01 -7.82 43.62
C THR A 9 -12.80 -8.58 42.56
N ILE A 10 -13.29 -7.87 41.54
CA ILE A 10 -13.82 -8.50 40.33
C ILE A 10 -12.60 -9.07 39.59
N ALA A 11 -12.29 -10.34 39.83
CA ALA A 11 -11.46 -11.10 38.91
C ALA A 11 -12.26 -11.23 37.61
N LEU A 12 -11.92 -10.44 36.59
CA LEU A 12 -12.37 -10.69 35.23
C LEU A 12 -11.86 -12.08 34.86
N ALA A 13 -12.76 -13.06 34.83
CA ALA A 13 -12.44 -14.38 34.34
C ALA A 13 -12.04 -14.23 32.86
N THR A 14 -10.75 -14.39 32.57
CA THR A 14 -10.31 -14.66 31.19
C THR A 14 -11.10 -15.87 30.70
N PRO A 15 -11.89 -15.76 29.61
CA PRO A 15 -12.63 -16.92 29.13
C PRO A 15 -11.62 -18.00 28.75
N VAL A 16 -11.80 -19.18 29.35
CA VAL A 16 -10.95 -20.38 29.25
C VAL A 16 -10.74 -20.86 27.80
N GLN A 17 -11.45 -20.26 26.83
CA GLN A 17 -11.48 -20.68 25.42
C GLN A 17 -10.35 -20.06 24.57
N ALA A 18 -9.88 -18.85 24.85
CA ALA A 18 -8.85 -18.22 24.01
C ALA A 18 -7.45 -18.89 24.10
N GLN A 19 -7.26 -19.83 25.04
CA GLN A 19 -6.02 -20.62 25.22
C GLN A 19 -5.69 -21.57 24.06
N GLN A 20 -6.62 -21.77 23.12
CA GLN A 20 -6.41 -22.57 21.92
C GLN A 20 -5.85 -21.77 20.73
N LEU A 21 -5.78 -20.44 20.84
CA LEU A 21 -5.05 -19.62 19.87
C LEU A 21 -3.55 -19.95 19.99
N LEU A 22 -2.92 -20.28 18.88
CA LEU A 22 -1.48 -20.52 18.84
C LEU A 22 -0.73 -19.24 18.50
N HIS A 23 0.46 -19.06 19.05
CA HIS A 23 1.41 -18.03 18.64
C HIS A 23 2.42 -18.62 17.66
N GLN A 24 2.54 -18.00 16.49
CA GLN A 24 3.52 -18.39 15.48
C GLN A 24 3.91 -17.18 14.61
N PRO A 25 4.94 -16.41 14.99
CA PRO A 25 5.29 -15.15 14.34
C PRO A 25 5.84 -15.31 12.93
N THR A 26 6.46 -16.45 12.61
CA THR A 26 6.98 -16.71 11.26
C THR A 26 6.53 -18.07 10.74
N ASP A 27 6.47 -18.24 9.41
CA ASP A 27 6.14 -19.55 8.80
C ASP A 27 7.10 -20.66 9.22
N GLY A 28 8.37 -20.34 9.47
CA GLY A 28 9.39 -21.29 9.91
C GLY A 28 9.37 -21.64 11.40
N SER A 29 8.66 -20.86 12.23
CA SER A 29 8.61 -21.08 13.68
C SER A 29 7.62 -22.19 14.06
N ALA A 30 7.91 -22.96 15.11
CA ALA A 30 6.96 -23.96 15.61
C ALA A 30 5.78 -23.26 16.31
N PRO A 31 4.52 -23.62 16.02
CA PRO A 31 3.38 -23.08 16.74
C PRO A 31 3.48 -23.37 18.24
N SER A 32 3.23 -22.36 19.06
CA SER A 32 3.33 -22.44 20.52
C SER A 32 2.05 -21.90 21.18
N ALA A 33 1.86 -22.15 22.48
CA ALA A 33 0.74 -21.58 23.21
C ALA A 33 0.86 -20.05 23.27
N MET A 34 -0.26 -19.34 23.10
CA MET A 34 -0.26 -17.88 23.16
C MET A 34 0.20 -17.36 24.52
N PRO A 35 1.24 -16.51 24.60
CA PRO A 35 1.66 -15.91 25.86
C PRO A 35 0.54 -15.04 26.45
N ALA A 36 0.23 -15.22 27.73
CA ALA A 36 -0.83 -14.47 28.41
C ALA A 36 -0.64 -12.94 28.33
N ALA A 37 0.61 -12.49 28.31
CA ALA A 37 0.93 -11.06 28.16
C ALA A 37 0.47 -10.49 26.81
N ILE A 38 0.61 -11.25 25.72
CA ILE A 38 0.13 -10.84 24.39
C ILE A 38 -1.38 -11.01 24.32
N LEU A 39 -1.91 -12.15 24.79
CA LEU A 39 -3.35 -12.43 24.75
C LEU A 39 -4.20 -11.36 25.45
N ASN A 40 -3.72 -10.83 26.57
CA ASN A 40 -4.41 -9.79 27.34
C ASN A 40 -4.32 -8.39 26.71
N GLN A 41 -3.54 -8.22 25.64
CA GLN A 41 -3.35 -6.97 24.91
C GLN A 41 -4.08 -6.97 23.56
N ILE A 42 -4.78 -8.04 23.19
CA ILE A 42 -5.50 -8.09 21.92
C ILE A 42 -6.92 -7.56 22.14
N ASP A 43 -7.28 -6.49 21.45
CA ASP A 43 -8.63 -5.90 21.48
C ASP A 43 -9.11 -5.46 20.08
N ASP A 44 -9.07 -6.40 19.14
CA ASP A 44 -9.59 -6.19 17.79
C ASP A 44 -10.91 -6.97 17.54
N PRO A 45 -11.69 -6.59 16.49
CA PRO A 45 -12.94 -7.25 16.18
C PRO A 45 -12.83 -8.74 15.92
N PHE A 46 -11.73 -9.21 15.31
CA PHE A 46 -11.60 -10.64 15.00
C PHE A 46 -11.39 -11.48 16.25
N PHE A 47 -10.53 -11.02 17.15
CA PHE A 47 -10.34 -11.67 18.43
C PHE A 47 -11.64 -11.70 19.25
N ASN A 48 -12.29 -10.54 19.39
CA ASN A 48 -13.48 -10.39 20.23
C ASN A 48 -14.71 -11.14 19.68
N ILE A 49 -14.89 -11.17 18.36
CA ILE A 49 -16.07 -11.79 17.72
C ILE A 49 -15.87 -13.28 17.48
N ALA A 50 -14.71 -13.68 16.94
CA ALA A 50 -14.48 -15.07 16.52
C ALA A 50 -13.69 -15.86 17.56
N ILE A 51 -12.48 -15.40 17.92
CA ILE A 51 -11.54 -16.21 18.70
C ILE A 51 -11.99 -16.38 20.15
N GLN A 52 -12.44 -15.30 20.80
CA GLN A 52 -12.85 -15.32 22.19
C GLN A 52 -14.16 -16.10 22.40
N ALA A 53 -15.08 -16.01 21.43
CA ALA A 53 -16.36 -16.73 21.47
C ALA A 53 -16.19 -18.22 21.14
N SER A 54 -15.37 -18.55 20.15
CA SER A 54 -15.06 -19.92 19.76
C SER A 54 -13.71 -20.00 19.03
N PRO A 55 -12.64 -20.46 19.67
CA PRO A 55 -11.30 -20.58 19.06
C PRO A 55 -11.22 -21.70 18.02
N GLN A 56 -12.29 -22.50 17.86
CA GLN A 56 -12.32 -23.61 16.92
C GLN A 56 -12.25 -23.10 15.47
N PRO A 57 -11.49 -23.77 14.60
CA PRO A 57 -11.50 -23.49 13.16
C PRO A 57 -12.93 -23.49 12.62
N LEU A 58 -13.29 -22.41 11.94
CA LEU A 58 -14.55 -22.31 11.23
C LEU A 58 -14.27 -22.34 9.73
N ALA A 59 -15.09 -23.07 8.98
CA ALA A 59 -15.17 -22.87 7.54
C ALA A 59 -15.52 -21.41 7.26
N LEU A 60 -15.02 -20.86 6.15
CA LEU A 60 -15.18 -19.44 5.82
C LEU A 60 -16.65 -18.95 5.91
N THR A 61 -17.60 -19.72 5.38
CA THR A 61 -19.04 -19.38 5.49
C THR A 61 -19.52 -19.30 6.92
N SER A 62 -19.09 -20.22 7.79
CA SER A 62 -19.43 -20.19 9.21
C SER A 62 -18.80 -18.99 9.90
N LEU A 63 -17.55 -18.66 9.56
CA LEU A 63 -16.86 -17.49 10.10
C LEU A 63 -17.57 -16.19 9.71
N ILE A 64 -17.96 -16.03 8.45
CA ILE A 64 -18.76 -14.88 7.99
C ILE A 64 -20.08 -14.81 8.76
N ASN A 65 -20.78 -15.93 8.92
CA ASN A 65 -22.05 -15.95 9.66
C ASN A 65 -21.89 -15.52 11.12
N VAL A 66 -20.75 -15.80 11.76
CA VAL A 66 -20.45 -15.26 13.10
C VAL A 66 -20.42 -13.73 13.06
N PHE A 67 -19.74 -13.12 12.08
CA PHE A 67 -19.68 -11.66 11.94
C PHE A 67 -21.02 -11.01 11.57
N LEU A 68 -21.93 -11.76 10.93
CA LEU A 68 -23.27 -11.31 10.56
C LEU A 68 -24.33 -11.56 11.64
N ASP A 69 -23.95 -12.13 12.78
CA ASP A 69 -24.91 -12.51 13.81
C ASP A 69 -25.68 -11.30 14.35
N GLY A 70 -26.98 -11.50 14.52
CA GLY A 70 -27.94 -10.45 14.89
C GLY A 70 -28.31 -9.46 13.77
N GLY A 71 -27.80 -9.62 12.54
CA GLY A 71 -28.34 -8.97 11.34
C GLY A 71 -28.18 -7.45 11.25
N ARG A 72 -27.18 -6.88 11.94
CA ARG A 72 -26.85 -5.44 11.94
C ARG A 72 -25.51 -5.10 11.29
N SER A 73 -24.86 -6.10 10.73
CA SER A 73 -23.61 -6.02 9.99
C SER A 73 -23.82 -6.57 8.59
N ASP A 74 -22.92 -6.17 7.69
CA ASP A 74 -22.87 -6.69 6.33
C ASP A 74 -21.44 -6.93 5.88
N PHE A 75 -21.26 -7.63 4.77
CA PHE A 75 -19.95 -7.87 4.17
C PHE A 75 -19.94 -7.60 2.67
N GLN A 76 -18.77 -7.26 2.17
CA GLN A 76 -18.46 -7.10 0.74
C GLN A 76 -17.32 -8.03 0.37
N SER A 77 -17.33 -8.55 -0.85
CA SER A 77 -16.23 -9.35 -1.38
C SER A 77 -15.60 -8.68 -2.60
N PHE A 78 -14.28 -8.82 -2.69
CA PHE A 78 -13.45 -8.25 -3.75
C PHE A 78 -12.54 -9.35 -4.26
N VAL A 79 -12.33 -9.41 -5.57
CA VAL A 79 -11.49 -10.45 -6.18
C VAL A 79 -10.35 -9.81 -6.94
N VAL A 80 -9.15 -10.33 -6.71
CA VAL A 80 -7.94 -9.99 -7.44
C VAL A 80 -7.41 -11.21 -8.20
N GLY A 81 -7.12 -11.00 -9.46
CA GLY A 81 -6.28 -11.89 -10.25
C GLY A 81 -4.83 -11.55 -10.01
N GLU A 82 -4.12 -12.36 -9.23
CA GLU A 82 -2.71 -12.13 -8.93
C GLU A 82 -1.77 -12.36 -10.13
N GLN A 83 -2.34 -12.58 -11.31
CA GLN A 83 -1.67 -12.75 -12.59
C GLN A 83 -2.55 -12.10 -13.67
N ILE A 84 -1.91 -11.37 -14.58
CA ILE A 84 -2.60 -10.71 -15.71
C ILE A 84 -2.96 -11.74 -16.82
N GLY A 85 -2.50 -12.98 -16.69
CA GLY A 85 -2.68 -14.06 -17.66
C GLY A 85 -3.90 -14.97 -17.50
N ARG A 86 -4.25 -15.63 -18.61
CA ARG A 86 -5.24 -16.71 -18.67
C ARG A 86 -4.51 -18.06 -18.61
N SER A 87 -4.53 -18.71 -17.44
CA SER A 87 -3.94 -20.04 -17.25
C SER A 87 -4.51 -21.15 -18.14
N ALA A 88 -5.61 -20.89 -18.86
CA ALA A 88 -6.19 -21.81 -19.84
C ALA A 88 -5.34 -21.93 -21.13
N LEU A 89 -4.39 -21.01 -21.34
CA LEU A 89 -3.62 -20.88 -22.58
C LEU A 89 -2.13 -21.18 -22.41
N SER A 90 -1.64 -21.33 -21.17
CA SER A 90 -0.26 -21.71 -20.87
C SER A 90 -0.16 -22.50 -19.56
N THR A 91 0.50 -23.66 -19.60
CA THR A 91 0.82 -24.46 -18.41
C THR A 91 1.90 -23.81 -17.52
N GLU A 92 2.61 -22.81 -18.04
CA GLU A 92 3.66 -22.08 -17.31
C GLU A 92 3.08 -21.07 -16.30
N CYS A 93 1.78 -20.73 -16.43
CA CYS A 93 1.09 -19.79 -15.53
C CYS A 93 0.82 -20.36 -14.12
N GLY A 94 0.87 -21.68 -13.96
CA GLY A 94 0.30 -22.33 -12.78
C GLY A 94 -1.25 -22.27 -12.74
N PRO A 95 -1.88 -22.75 -11.65
CA PRO A 95 -3.34 -22.79 -11.53
C PRO A 95 -3.96 -21.39 -11.50
N SER A 96 -5.21 -21.25 -11.97
CA SER A 96 -6.01 -20.01 -11.96
C SER A 96 -6.44 -19.57 -10.56
N ASN A 97 -5.55 -19.64 -9.58
CA ASN A 97 -5.89 -19.22 -8.23
C ASN A 97 -6.13 -17.70 -8.24
N ARG A 98 -7.13 -17.29 -7.48
CA ARG A 98 -7.44 -15.87 -7.23
C ARG A 98 -7.44 -15.65 -5.73
N ARG A 99 -7.21 -14.42 -5.31
CA ARG A 99 -7.42 -14.03 -3.92
C ARG A 99 -8.73 -13.28 -3.83
N MET A 100 -9.49 -13.57 -2.78
CA MET A 100 -10.67 -12.81 -2.43
C MET A 100 -10.44 -12.14 -1.09
N VAL A 101 -10.73 -10.85 -1.07
CA VAL A 101 -10.74 -10.03 0.13
C VAL A 101 -12.19 -9.83 0.57
N ILE A 102 -12.46 -10.02 1.85
CA ILE A 102 -13.76 -9.74 2.46
C ILE A 102 -13.58 -8.61 3.47
N SER A 103 -14.41 -7.58 3.37
CA SER A 103 -14.52 -6.53 4.39
C SER A 103 -15.90 -6.57 5.05
N PHE A 104 -15.98 -6.04 6.27
CA PHE A 104 -17.22 -5.97 7.03
C PHE A 104 -17.58 -4.53 7.41
N THR A 105 -18.88 -4.25 7.45
CA THR A 105 -19.45 -2.96 7.85
C THR A 105 -20.63 -3.14 8.81
N GLY A 106 -21.01 -2.08 9.53
CA GLY A 106 -22.16 -2.06 10.44
C GLY A 106 -21.78 -2.32 11.89
N THR A 107 -22.59 -3.09 12.61
CA THR A 107 -22.35 -3.39 14.03
C THR A 107 -22.67 -4.85 14.31
N HIS A 108 -21.71 -5.58 14.87
CA HIS A 108 -21.96 -6.94 15.35
C HIS A 108 -22.82 -6.88 16.61
N ALA A 109 -24.06 -7.37 16.52
CA ALA A 109 -25.06 -7.13 17.57
C ALA A 109 -24.72 -7.81 18.92
N PRO A 110 -24.21 -9.06 18.96
CA PRO A 110 -23.86 -9.73 20.22
C PRO A 110 -22.74 -9.05 21.01
N SER A 111 -21.68 -8.60 20.35
CA SER A 111 -20.54 -7.95 21.02
C SER A 111 -20.65 -6.43 21.11
N GLY A 112 -21.49 -5.80 20.27
CA GLY A 112 -21.53 -4.35 20.09
C GLY A 112 -20.35 -3.79 19.29
N SER A 113 -19.46 -4.64 18.77
CA SER A 113 -18.30 -4.21 17.99
C SER A 113 -18.75 -3.51 16.71
N VAL A 114 -18.26 -2.29 16.50
CA VAL A 114 -18.45 -1.56 15.24
C VAL A 114 -17.53 -2.16 14.19
N LEU A 115 -18.10 -2.52 13.04
CA LEU A 115 -17.39 -2.99 11.87
C LEU A 115 -17.36 -1.84 10.86
N ASP A 116 -16.17 -1.35 10.55
CA ASP A 116 -15.98 -0.23 9.63
C ASP A 116 -14.62 -0.35 8.94
N ASN A 117 -14.52 -1.36 8.08
CA ASN A 117 -13.29 -1.66 7.35
C ASN A 117 -12.09 -1.86 8.30
N ASN A 118 -12.37 -2.45 9.46
CA ASN A 118 -11.42 -2.65 10.56
C ASN A 118 -11.12 -4.14 10.78
N VAL A 119 -11.61 -5.00 9.88
CA VAL A 119 -11.30 -6.42 9.78
C VAL A 119 -11.42 -6.84 8.32
N PHE A 120 -10.40 -7.52 7.82
CA PHE A 120 -10.33 -8.02 6.45
C PHE A 120 -9.96 -9.49 6.46
N PHE A 121 -10.68 -10.29 5.68
CA PHE A 121 -10.27 -11.67 5.41
C PHE A 121 -9.68 -11.76 4.02
N SER A 122 -8.62 -12.51 3.89
CA SER A 122 -7.95 -12.81 2.63
C SER A 122 -7.93 -14.33 2.46
N VAL A 123 -8.48 -14.81 1.35
CA VAL A 123 -8.65 -16.24 1.08
C VAL A 123 -8.29 -16.56 -0.37
N PHE A 124 -7.65 -17.71 -0.57
CA PHE A 124 -7.41 -18.23 -1.92
C PHE A 124 -8.67 -18.90 -2.47
N MET A 125 -8.88 -18.76 -3.78
CA MET A 125 -10.03 -19.29 -4.50
C MET A 125 -9.60 -20.10 -5.72
N THR A 126 -10.32 -21.19 -5.92
CA THR A 126 -10.35 -21.96 -7.17
C THR A 126 -11.71 -21.76 -7.85
N PRO A 127 -11.89 -22.22 -9.11
CA PRO A 127 -13.21 -22.25 -9.74
C PRO A 127 -14.34 -22.85 -8.89
N ASN A 128 -13.99 -23.80 -8.00
CA ASN A 128 -14.94 -24.56 -7.20
C ASN A 128 -15.24 -23.94 -5.84
N GLY A 129 -14.48 -22.93 -5.39
CA GLY A 129 -14.66 -22.34 -4.07
C GLY A 129 -13.36 -21.91 -3.39
N PRO A 130 -13.47 -21.36 -2.17
CA PRO A 130 -12.32 -21.03 -1.33
C PRO A 130 -11.53 -22.29 -0.98
N VAL A 131 -10.21 -22.18 -0.96
CA VAL A 131 -9.27 -23.25 -0.63
C VAL A 131 -8.15 -22.73 0.27
N GLY A 132 -7.49 -23.64 0.98
CA GLY A 132 -6.30 -23.33 1.76
C GLY A 132 -6.60 -22.51 3.01
N ASP A 133 -5.63 -21.68 3.37
CA ASP A 133 -5.61 -20.91 4.60
C ASP A 133 -6.50 -19.66 4.52
N ILE A 134 -6.92 -19.16 5.69
CA ILE A 134 -7.59 -17.86 5.82
C ILE A 134 -6.63 -16.91 6.54
N GLU A 135 -6.31 -15.80 5.92
CA GLU A 135 -5.53 -14.73 6.52
C GLU A 135 -6.48 -13.63 7.00
N VAL A 136 -6.24 -13.10 8.19
CA VAL A 136 -7.06 -12.04 8.77
C VAL A 136 -6.18 -10.90 9.25
N LEU A 137 -6.57 -9.70 8.85
CA LEU A 137 -6.03 -8.44 9.33
C LEU A 137 -7.12 -7.73 10.14
N ALA A 138 -6.87 -7.40 11.40
CA ALA A 138 -7.86 -6.76 12.26
C ALA A 138 -7.28 -5.58 13.04
N TRP A 139 -8.00 -4.46 13.08
CA TRP A 139 -7.59 -3.22 13.72
C TRP A 139 -7.91 -3.26 15.22
N ASP A 140 -6.89 -3.11 16.03
CA ASP A 140 -6.98 -2.92 17.47
C ASP A 140 -7.01 -1.41 17.77
N ALA A 141 -8.20 -0.89 18.08
CA ALA A 141 -8.39 0.53 18.33
C ALA A 141 -7.78 0.97 19.68
N ALA A 142 -7.64 0.07 20.64
CA ALA A 142 -7.09 0.37 21.95
C ALA A 142 -5.57 0.61 21.86
N HIS A 143 -4.88 -0.15 21.01
CA HIS A 143 -3.43 -0.08 20.84
C HIS A 143 -2.98 0.70 19.59
N GLY A 144 -3.90 1.00 18.67
CA GLY A 144 -3.59 1.75 17.46
C GLY A 144 -2.78 0.93 16.44
N THR A 145 -3.00 -0.39 16.40
CA THR A 145 -2.24 -1.33 15.57
C THR A 145 -3.14 -2.31 14.84
N TYR A 146 -2.59 -2.96 13.82
CA TYR A 146 -3.20 -4.15 13.25
C TYR A 146 -2.64 -5.42 13.87
N ASN A 147 -3.51 -6.41 14.06
CA ASN A 147 -3.18 -7.76 14.45
C ASN A 147 -3.41 -8.71 13.27
N TYR A 148 -2.50 -9.69 13.14
CA TYR A 148 -2.43 -10.60 12.01
C TYR A 148 -2.73 -12.02 12.47
N TYR A 149 -3.67 -12.68 11.81
CA TYR A 149 -4.03 -14.06 12.10
C TYR A 149 -3.99 -14.91 10.84
N LYS A 150 -3.70 -16.20 11.01
CA LYS A 150 -3.77 -17.19 9.94
C LYS A 150 -4.43 -18.46 10.44
N LEU A 151 -5.42 -18.96 9.71
CA LEU A 151 -5.95 -20.31 9.89
C LEU A 151 -5.10 -21.24 9.02
N GLU A 152 -4.26 -22.06 9.64
CA GLU A 152 -3.37 -22.99 8.93
C GLU A 152 -3.31 -24.34 9.66
N GLY A 153 -3.46 -25.43 8.90
CA GLY A 153 -3.43 -26.79 9.46
C GLY A 153 -4.59 -27.08 10.43
N GLY A 154 -5.72 -26.39 10.25
CA GLY A 154 -6.89 -26.54 11.12
C GLY A 154 -6.68 -25.94 12.51
N SER A 155 -5.92 -24.86 12.65
CA SER A 155 -5.81 -24.10 13.90
C SER A 155 -5.56 -22.62 13.61
N TRP A 156 -6.17 -21.74 14.39
CA TRP A 156 -5.90 -20.31 14.33
C TRP A 156 -4.54 -20.01 14.97
N ARG A 157 -3.77 -19.18 14.28
CA ARG A 157 -2.46 -18.72 14.72
C ARG A 157 -2.45 -17.20 14.72
N PHE A 158 -2.15 -16.61 15.87
CA PHE A 158 -1.69 -15.24 15.96
C PHE A 158 -0.30 -15.17 15.38
N ARG A 159 -0.14 -14.32 14.37
CA ARG A 159 1.12 -14.14 13.65
C ARG A 159 1.87 -13.03 14.37
N ASN A 160 1.43 -11.79 14.21
CA ASN A 160 2.11 -10.64 14.79
C ASN A 160 1.10 -9.52 15.08
N SER A 161 1.60 -8.46 15.69
CA SER A 161 1.01 -7.11 15.68
C SER A 161 1.92 -6.12 14.92
N SER A 162 1.36 -5.05 14.35
CA SER A 162 2.15 -3.96 13.74
C SER A 162 3.19 -3.38 14.71
N ASN A 163 2.93 -3.44 16.03
CA ASN A 163 3.88 -3.00 17.04
C ASN A 163 5.21 -3.77 17.01
N GLU A 164 5.20 -5.01 16.51
CA GLU A 164 6.40 -5.84 16.46
C GLU A 164 7.42 -5.34 15.43
N LEU A 165 7.02 -4.52 14.45
CA LEU A 165 7.95 -3.83 13.53
C LEU A 165 9.00 -3.01 14.27
N LYS A 166 8.67 -2.53 15.48
CA LYS A 166 9.56 -1.69 16.30
C LYS A 166 10.65 -2.51 17.00
N THR A 167 10.50 -3.83 17.07
CA THR A 167 11.34 -4.71 17.89
C THR A 167 11.90 -5.92 17.15
N ALA A 168 11.27 -6.33 16.04
CA ALA A 168 11.65 -7.50 15.27
C ALA A 168 12.92 -7.24 14.44
N SER A 169 13.75 -8.25 14.29
CA SER A 169 14.91 -8.23 13.40
C SER A 169 14.48 -8.33 11.93
N SER A 170 15.31 -7.83 11.01
CA SER A 170 15.03 -7.90 9.57
C SER A 170 14.76 -9.33 9.07
N GLY A 171 15.37 -10.35 9.68
CA GLY A 171 15.14 -11.75 9.34
C GLY A 171 13.81 -12.33 9.86
N GLU A 172 13.25 -11.75 10.93
CA GLU A 172 11.91 -12.07 11.43
C GLU A 172 10.85 -11.37 10.56
N LEU A 173 11.09 -10.10 10.21
CA LEU A 173 10.20 -9.33 9.33
C LEU A 173 10.11 -9.90 7.92
N SER A 174 11.15 -10.57 7.43
CA SER A 174 11.16 -11.22 6.12
C SER A 174 10.39 -12.55 6.07
N GLN A 175 9.64 -12.93 7.12
CA GLN A 175 8.90 -14.19 7.17
C GLN A 175 7.48 -13.98 7.73
N GLY A 176 6.49 -14.67 7.17
CA GLY A 176 5.09 -14.54 7.61
C GLY A 176 4.41 -13.26 7.10
N CYS A 177 3.37 -12.81 7.80
CA CYS A 177 2.48 -11.73 7.31
C CYS A 177 3.20 -10.38 7.19
N LEU A 178 4.18 -10.10 8.05
CA LEU A 178 4.95 -8.85 8.00
C LEU A 178 5.91 -8.78 6.81
N SER A 179 6.16 -9.89 6.11
CA SER A 179 6.95 -9.85 4.87
C SER A 179 6.21 -9.13 3.75
N CYS A 180 4.89 -9.29 3.65
CA CYS A 180 4.07 -8.51 2.74
C CYS A 180 3.69 -7.16 3.37
N HIS A 181 3.41 -7.12 4.67
CA HIS A 181 2.98 -5.92 5.40
C HIS A 181 4.17 -5.17 6.05
N VAL A 182 5.14 -4.75 5.24
CA VAL A 182 6.43 -4.19 5.69
C VAL A 182 6.29 -2.95 6.58
N ASN A 183 5.22 -2.16 6.38
CA ASN A 183 4.88 -0.98 7.16
C ASN A 183 3.83 -1.24 8.26
N GLY A 184 3.27 -2.46 8.34
CA GLY A 184 2.35 -2.87 9.41
C GLY A 184 0.90 -2.40 9.21
N GLY A 185 0.60 -1.75 8.09
CA GLY A 185 -0.75 -1.36 7.70
C GLY A 185 -1.39 -2.35 6.71
N PRO A 186 -2.67 -2.16 6.37
CA PRO A 186 -3.30 -2.84 5.24
C PRO A 186 -2.63 -2.44 3.92
N ILE A 187 -2.57 -3.37 2.98
CA ILE A 187 -1.96 -3.16 1.66
C ILE A 187 -2.98 -3.51 0.59
N MET A 188 -3.01 -2.70 -0.46
CA MET A 188 -3.72 -2.97 -1.71
C MET A 188 -2.77 -2.63 -2.85
N LYS A 189 -2.42 -3.63 -3.67
CA LYS A 189 -1.76 -3.39 -4.95
C LYS A 189 -2.77 -2.69 -5.86
N GLU A 190 -2.37 -1.62 -6.53
CA GLU A 190 -3.21 -0.77 -7.37
C GLU A 190 -4.26 0.01 -6.57
N PHE A 191 -3.86 1.09 -5.91
CA PHE A 191 -4.83 1.97 -5.25
C PHE A 191 -5.75 2.66 -6.26
N THR A 192 -5.22 3.26 -7.31
CA THR A 192 -6.03 4.08 -8.24
C THR A 192 -6.41 3.33 -9.51
N PHE A 193 -7.53 3.75 -10.12
CA PHE A 193 -7.93 3.35 -11.47
C PHE A 193 -6.71 3.35 -12.41
N PRO A 194 -6.50 2.28 -13.21
CA PRO A 194 -7.54 1.36 -13.68
C PRO A 194 -7.54 -0.10 -13.17
N TRP A 195 -6.82 -0.44 -12.10
CA TRP A 195 -6.82 -1.79 -11.49
C TRP A 195 -6.71 -2.96 -12.50
N ASN A 196 -5.53 -3.11 -13.13
CA ASN A 196 -5.23 -4.22 -14.03
C ASN A 196 -5.55 -5.62 -13.45
N HIS A 197 -5.40 -5.83 -12.14
CA HIS A 197 -5.59 -7.14 -11.50
C HIS A 197 -6.92 -7.31 -10.78
N TRP A 198 -7.53 -6.21 -10.29
CA TRP A 198 -8.75 -6.31 -9.52
C TRP A 198 -10.00 -6.27 -10.38
N HIS A 199 -11.01 -7.01 -9.96
CA HIS A 199 -12.36 -6.78 -10.46
C HIS A 199 -12.82 -5.35 -10.12
N SER A 200 -13.20 -4.54 -11.11
CA SER A 200 -13.61 -3.14 -10.92
C SER A 200 -14.71 -2.69 -11.91
N LEU A 201 -15.31 -1.52 -11.67
CA LEU A 201 -16.28 -0.85 -12.57
C LEU A 201 -15.77 0.56 -12.92
N PRO A 202 -16.00 1.10 -14.15
CA PRO A 202 -16.82 0.56 -15.24
C PRO A 202 -16.11 -0.50 -16.08
N ASN A 203 -14.79 -0.62 -15.93
CA ASN A 203 -13.98 -1.55 -16.71
C ASN A 203 -13.92 -2.88 -15.99
N THR A 204 -14.95 -3.68 -16.20
CA THR A 204 -14.81 -5.13 -16.14
C THR A 204 -13.83 -5.49 -17.26
N PHE A 205 -12.51 -5.56 -16.99
CA PHE A 205 -11.75 -6.65 -17.62
C PHE A 205 -12.59 -7.85 -17.26
N GLU A 206 -13.37 -8.35 -18.21
CA GLU A 206 -14.47 -9.20 -17.86
C GLU A 206 -13.82 -10.43 -17.24
N ALA A 207 -13.87 -10.47 -15.92
CA ALA A 207 -13.84 -11.68 -15.16
C ALA A 207 -15.14 -12.42 -15.53
N LEU A 208 -15.36 -12.69 -16.82
CA LEU A 208 -16.46 -13.47 -17.38
C LEU A 208 -16.56 -14.77 -16.60
N TYR A 209 -15.41 -15.31 -16.20
CA TYR A 209 -15.34 -16.43 -15.28
C TYR A 209 -16.07 -16.15 -13.94
N LEU A 210 -15.94 -14.96 -13.33
CA LEU A 210 -16.68 -14.53 -12.14
C LEU A 210 -18.15 -14.17 -12.37
N PHE A 211 -18.65 -14.10 -13.61
CA PHE A 211 -20.04 -13.74 -13.88
C PHE A 211 -20.95 -14.98 -14.04
N PRO A 212 -22.18 -14.96 -13.49
CA PRO A 212 -23.16 -16.00 -13.70
C PRO A 212 -23.40 -16.28 -15.19
N GLY A 213 -23.15 -17.52 -15.63
CA GLY A 213 -23.27 -17.94 -17.04
C GLY A 213 -21.95 -17.92 -17.84
N GLY A 214 -20.87 -17.35 -17.32
CA GLY A 214 -19.53 -17.58 -17.84
C GLY A 214 -19.08 -19.01 -17.54
N GLN A 215 -18.72 -19.77 -18.58
CA GLN A 215 -18.65 -21.24 -18.52
C GLN A 215 -17.58 -21.85 -17.59
N SER A 216 -16.83 -21.09 -16.78
CA SER A 216 -15.62 -21.61 -16.13
C SER A 216 -15.57 -21.59 -14.59
N TRP A 217 -16.40 -20.80 -13.87
CA TRP A 217 -16.23 -20.62 -12.41
C TRP A 217 -17.56 -20.75 -11.65
N PRO A 218 -17.97 -21.98 -11.27
CA PRO A 218 -19.22 -22.22 -10.52
C PRO A 218 -19.39 -21.35 -9.26
N VAL A 219 -18.30 -21.04 -8.55
CA VAL A 219 -18.34 -20.21 -7.34
C VAL A 219 -18.94 -18.81 -7.55
N ALA A 220 -18.84 -18.27 -8.77
CA ALA A 220 -19.49 -17.03 -9.21
C ALA A 220 -21.02 -17.02 -8.98
N ASN A 221 -21.65 -18.18 -9.11
CA ASN A 221 -23.10 -18.34 -8.99
C ASN A 221 -23.57 -18.56 -7.55
N THR A 222 -22.66 -18.59 -6.58
CA THR A 222 -23.02 -18.78 -5.19
C THR A 222 -23.49 -17.46 -4.58
N GLY A 223 -24.45 -17.50 -3.66
CA GLY A 223 -24.89 -16.30 -2.92
C GLY A 223 -23.78 -15.66 -2.07
N PHE A 224 -22.70 -16.40 -1.83
CA PHE A 224 -21.49 -15.96 -1.14
C PHE A 224 -20.64 -14.99 -1.97
N LEU A 225 -20.45 -15.27 -3.27
CA LEU A 225 -19.65 -14.43 -4.17
C LEU A 225 -20.54 -13.57 -5.08
N GLY A 226 -21.46 -14.17 -5.83
CA GLY A 226 -22.18 -13.48 -6.91
C GLY A 226 -23.01 -12.28 -6.45
N ASN A 227 -23.67 -12.37 -5.30
CA ASN A 227 -24.51 -11.28 -4.78
C ASN A 227 -23.74 -10.24 -3.95
N ARG A 228 -22.45 -10.49 -3.69
CA ARG A 228 -21.62 -9.71 -2.74
C ARG A 228 -20.35 -9.14 -3.37
N LEU A 229 -20.02 -9.60 -4.58
CA LEU A 229 -18.90 -9.13 -5.37
C LEU A 229 -19.07 -7.65 -5.66
N THR A 230 -18.07 -6.89 -5.25
CA THR A 230 -17.97 -5.44 -5.39
C THR A 230 -16.67 -5.10 -6.11
N GLY A 231 -16.63 -3.93 -6.76
CA GLY A 231 -15.44 -3.48 -7.48
C GLY A 231 -14.35 -2.88 -6.59
N ALA A 232 -13.10 -2.95 -7.07
CA ALA A 232 -11.90 -2.43 -6.45
C ALA A 232 -12.00 -0.97 -6.00
N GLN A 233 -12.74 -0.14 -6.73
CA GLN A 233 -12.97 1.26 -6.39
C GLN A 233 -13.64 1.46 -5.02
N ILE A 234 -14.36 0.45 -4.50
CA ILE A 234 -14.93 0.48 -3.16
C ILE A 234 -13.92 -0.02 -2.12
N LEU A 235 -13.15 -1.07 -2.45
CA LEU A 235 -12.08 -1.55 -1.58
C LEU A 235 -11.00 -0.49 -1.38
N GLU A 236 -10.63 0.23 -2.44
CA GLU A 236 -9.68 1.34 -2.42
C GLU A 236 -10.03 2.32 -1.29
N VAL A 237 -11.26 2.83 -1.28
CA VAL A 237 -11.73 3.79 -0.27
C VAL A 237 -11.66 3.19 1.14
N SER A 238 -12.03 1.93 1.29
CA SER A 238 -11.96 1.21 2.57
C SER A 238 -10.52 1.05 3.08
N ILE A 239 -9.58 0.68 2.21
CA ILE A 239 -8.17 0.51 2.56
C ILE A 239 -7.53 1.87 2.83
N GLN A 240 -7.84 2.91 2.05
CA GLN A 240 -7.33 4.26 2.29
C GLN A 240 -7.78 4.83 3.64
N SER A 241 -9.06 4.65 4.00
CA SER A 241 -9.57 5.04 5.32
C SER A 241 -8.83 4.30 6.44
N SER A 242 -8.55 3.01 6.22
CA SER A 242 -7.81 2.16 7.14
C SER A 242 -6.34 2.58 7.29
N LEU A 243 -5.66 2.88 6.19
CA LEU A 243 -4.31 3.44 6.16
C LEU A 243 -4.26 4.79 6.85
N GLN A 244 -5.23 5.67 6.60
CA GLN A 244 -5.34 6.98 7.27
C GLN A 244 -5.42 6.82 8.79
N ARG A 245 -6.25 5.89 9.26
CA ARG A 245 -6.41 5.61 10.69
C ARG A 245 -5.13 5.04 11.31
N PHE A 246 -4.47 4.12 10.62
CA PHE A 246 -3.21 3.53 11.11
C PHE A 246 -2.05 4.52 11.13
N THR A 247 -1.80 5.23 10.02
CA THR A 247 -0.74 6.24 9.93
C THR A 247 -0.94 7.37 10.93
N ASP A 248 -2.19 7.77 11.22
CA ASP A 248 -2.47 8.75 12.27
C ASP A 248 -2.10 8.23 13.67
N ALA A 249 -2.44 6.97 13.97
CA ALA A 249 -2.08 6.34 15.24
C ALA A 249 -0.56 6.19 15.39
N GLU A 250 0.13 5.76 14.32
CA GLU A 250 1.58 5.56 14.32
C GLU A 250 2.32 6.88 14.52
N VAL A 251 2.02 7.91 13.72
CA VAL A 251 2.63 9.25 13.90
C VAL A 251 2.37 9.78 15.31
N ARG A 252 1.13 9.66 15.81
CA ARG A 252 0.77 10.11 17.16
C ARG A 252 1.55 9.37 18.25
N SER A 253 1.86 8.09 18.06
CA SER A 253 2.61 7.29 19.06
C SER A 253 4.02 7.82 19.32
N HIS A 254 4.55 8.63 18.40
CA HIS A 254 5.88 9.23 18.50
C HIS A 254 5.90 10.66 19.05
N ILE A 255 4.72 11.25 19.33
CA ILE A 255 4.58 12.61 19.84
C ILE A 255 4.33 12.57 21.35
N ASN A 256 5.21 13.20 22.12
CA ASN A 256 5.03 13.41 23.55
C ASN A 256 4.94 14.91 23.84
N THR A 257 3.94 15.34 24.63
CA THR A 257 3.84 16.73 25.09
C THR A 257 3.94 16.76 26.61
N ALA A 258 4.98 17.41 27.11
CA ALA A 258 5.21 17.57 28.54
C ALA A 258 4.22 18.57 29.16
N ALA A 259 4.14 18.57 30.50
CA ALA A 259 3.23 19.43 31.24
C ALA A 259 3.50 20.94 31.05
N ASP A 260 4.72 21.31 30.66
CA ASP A 260 5.11 22.69 30.36
C ASP A 260 4.78 23.11 28.91
N GLY A 261 4.18 22.22 28.12
CA GLY A 261 3.83 22.45 26.72
C GLY A 261 4.91 22.01 25.71
N THR A 262 6.11 21.66 26.18
CA THR A 262 7.19 21.19 25.31
C THR A 262 6.76 19.92 24.58
N THR A 263 6.82 19.94 23.25
CA THR A 263 6.52 18.79 22.41
C THR A 263 7.81 18.17 21.90
N THR A 264 7.95 16.86 22.07
CA THR A 264 9.04 16.03 21.54
C THR A 264 8.49 15.05 20.52
N VAL A 265 9.17 14.92 19.39
CA VAL A 265 8.89 13.87 18.38
C VAL A 265 10.11 12.96 18.31
N SER A 266 9.87 11.66 18.49
CA SER A 266 10.90 10.61 18.44
C SER A 266 10.85 9.81 17.13
N ASN A 267 11.89 9.02 16.86
CA ASN A 267 12.00 8.17 15.67
C ASN A 267 11.76 8.92 14.35
N LEU A 268 12.27 10.16 14.26
CA LEU A 268 12.07 10.98 13.07
C LEU A 268 12.60 10.34 11.78
N PRO A 269 13.75 9.63 11.76
CA PRO A 269 14.19 8.94 10.55
C PRO A 269 13.18 7.87 10.10
N GLY A 270 12.61 7.09 11.03
CA GLY A 270 11.58 6.11 10.70
C GLY A 270 10.27 6.74 10.21
N LEU A 271 9.87 7.87 10.78
CA LEU A 271 8.68 8.61 10.34
C LEU A 271 8.88 9.29 8.97
N LEU A 272 10.09 9.79 8.70
CA LEU A 272 10.40 10.52 7.48
C LEU A 272 10.95 9.65 6.36
N ASP A 273 11.25 8.37 6.59
CA ASP A 273 11.82 7.47 5.58
C ASP A 273 11.01 7.53 4.27
N SER A 274 9.68 7.40 4.36
CA SER A 274 8.71 7.53 3.26
C SER A 274 8.82 8.81 2.42
N LEU A 275 9.39 9.90 2.96
CA LEU A 275 9.63 11.14 2.21
C LEU A 275 10.94 11.08 1.41
N PHE A 276 11.95 10.39 1.94
CA PHE A 276 13.27 10.30 1.33
C PHE A 276 13.40 9.10 0.38
N ASN A 277 12.79 7.97 0.75
CA ASN A 277 12.86 6.69 0.05
C ASN A 277 11.49 5.97 0.12
N PRO A 278 11.06 5.26 -0.95
CA PRO A 278 9.85 4.43 -0.84
C PRO A 278 10.05 3.33 0.20
N THR A 279 9.11 3.20 1.14
CA THR A 279 9.11 2.07 2.10
C THR A 279 8.16 0.95 1.65
N GLU A 280 7.26 1.26 0.73
CA GLU A 280 6.36 0.34 0.04
C GLU A 280 6.14 0.84 -1.40
N LEU A 281 5.67 -0.04 -2.28
CA LEU A 281 5.37 0.32 -3.68
C LEU A 281 3.92 0.01 -4.02
N ASN A 282 3.28 0.92 -4.73
CA ASN A 282 2.03 0.67 -5.42
C ASN A 282 2.31 0.29 -6.89
N LEU A 283 1.28 -0.13 -7.63
CA LEU A 283 1.33 -0.31 -9.08
C LEU A 283 0.34 0.63 -9.76
N GLY A 284 0.75 1.23 -10.89
CA GLY A 284 -0.06 2.15 -11.69
C GLY A 284 0.13 1.91 -13.19
N SER A 285 -0.79 2.43 -14.01
CA SER A 285 -0.78 2.29 -15.47
C SER A 285 -1.45 3.47 -16.16
N SER A 286 -1.34 3.52 -17.49
CA SER A 286 -2.17 4.34 -18.37
C SER A 286 -3.64 4.21 -18.00
N ASN A 287 -4.40 5.30 -18.00
CA ASN A 287 -5.84 5.27 -17.74
C ASN A 287 -6.66 4.89 -18.98
N SER A 288 -5.98 4.68 -20.11
CA SER A 288 -6.56 4.30 -21.40
C SER A 288 -6.11 2.91 -21.80
N THR A 289 -7.03 2.06 -22.26
CA THR A 289 -6.72 0.71 -22.74
C THR A 289 -5.92 0.77 -24.05
N SER A 290 -5.00 -0.18 -24.26
CA SER A 290 -4.21 -0.22 -25.51
C SER A 290 -4.91 -0.98 -26.65
N GLY A 291 -5.67 -2.03 -26.32
CA GLY A 291 -6.11 -3.05 -27.28
C GLY A 291 -4.97 -3.93 -27.81
N LEU A 292 -3.84 -3.95 -27.09
CA LEU A 292 -2.76 -4.94 -27.27
C LEU A 292 -2.89 -6.13 -26.30
N ASP A 293 -3.96 -6.14 -25.49
CA ASP A 293 -4.33 -7.28 -24.64
C ASP A 293 -4.76 -8.48 -25.49
N GLU A 294 -4.52 -9.68 -24.97
CA GLU A 294 -4.84 -10.92 -25.68
C GLU A 294 -6.36 -11.08 -25.93
N GLY A 295 -6.70 -11.47 -27.16
CA GLY A 295 -8.06 -11.84 -27.56
C GLY A 295 -8.84 -10.75 -28.29
N GLY A 296 -8.26 -9.55 -28.46
CA GLY A 296 -8.95 -8.42 -29.10
C GLY A 296 -10.24 -8.05 -28.35
N ILE A 297 -10.27 -8.32 -27.04
CA ILE A 297 -11.41 -8.05 -26.16
C ILE A 297 -11.74 -6.57 -26.22
N THR A 298 -10.69 -5.74 -26.24
CA THR A 298 -10.81 -4.32 -26.51
C THR A 298 -10.35 -3.97 -27.92
N GLN A 299 -11.00 -2.98 -28.51
CA GLN A 299 -10.56 -2.42 -29.79
C GLN A 299 -9.24 -1.69 -29.59
N ARG A 300 -8.29 -1.88 -30.53
CA ARG A 300 -7.05 -1.12 -30.59
C ARG A 300 -7.36 0.38 -30.44
N ALA A 301 -6.75 1.02 -29.44
CA ALA A 301 -7.01 2.42 -29.20
C ALA A 301 -6.57 3.28 -30.39
N THR A 302 -7.41 4.24 -30.76
CA THR A 302 -7.13 5.21 -31.82
C THR A 302 -6.53 6.51 -31.29
N GLY A 303 -6.65 6.74 -29.97
CA GLY A 303 -6.05 7.87 -29.27
C GLY A 303 -4.61 7.59 -28.81
N ARG A 304 -3.97 8.64 -28.27
CA ARG A 304 -2.69 8.48 -27.56
C ARG A 304 -2.94 7.78 -26.22
N LEU A 305 -2.07 6.84 -25.89
CA LEU A 305 -1.93 6.27 -24.56
C LEU A 305 -1.23 7.29 -23.67
N ASN A 306 -1.68 7.46 -22.43
CA ASN A 306 -0.99 8.31 -21.47
C ASN A 306 0.08 7.50 -20.73
N ILE A 307 1.19 8.16 -20.42
CA ILE A 307 2.12 7.66 -19.41
C ILE A 307 1.63 8.21 -18.05
N PRO A 308 1.61 7.42 -16.96
CA PRO A 308 1.18 7.90 -15.64
C PRO A 308 2.02 9.09 -15.17
N ASP A 309 1.38 10.10 -14.57
CA ASP A 309 2.10 11.27 -14.04
C ASP A 309 3.09 10.88 -12.92
N SER A 310 2.72 9.85 -12.13
CA SER A 310 3.53 9.24 -11.07
C SER A 310 4.82 8.59 -11.58
N PHE A 311 4.90 8.26 -12.88
CA PHE A 311 6.11 7.77 -13.51
C PHE A 311 7.16 8.87 -13.68
N PHE A 312 6.73 10.13 -13.84
CA PHE A 312 7.63 11.25 -14.08
C PHE A 312 8.08 11.90 -12.78
N VAL A 313 7.15 12.13 -11.85
CA VAL A 313 7.40 12.86 -10.60
C VAL A 313 6.55 12.27 -9.46
N ASN A 314 6.88 12.60 -8.21
CA ASN A 314 6.08 12.22 -7.03
C ASN A 314 4.76 13.00 -6.93
N ILE A 315 3.91 12.91 -7.97
CA ILE A 315 2.74 13.75 -8.17
C ILE A 315 1.74 13.67 -7.02
N PHE A 316 1.57 12.48 -6.43
CA PHE A 316 0.63 12.26 -5.34
C PHE A 316 1.05 12.95 -4.03
N GLN A 317 2.36 13.19 -3.84
CA GLN A 317 2.85 13.97 -2.71
C GLN A 317 2.76 15.48 -2.98
N MET A 318 2.92 15.88 -4.25
CA MET A 318 3.07 17.27 -4.66
C MET A 318 1.74 18.01 -4.89
N ARG A 319 0.73 17.34 -5.45
CA ARG A 319 -0.45 18.01 -6.01
C ARG A 319 -1.71 17.76 -5.19
N ASP A 320 -2.50 18.81 -4.98
CA ASP A 320 -3.91 18.66 -4.60
C ASP A 320 -4.72 18.12 -5.78
N ILE A 321 -5.24 16.91 -5.63
CA ILE A 321 -6.18 16.34 -6.59
C ILE A 321 -7.58 16.77 -6.13
N ASP A 322 -8.37 17.36 -7.04
CA ASP A 322 -9.77 17.74 -6.79
C ASP A 322 -10.69 16.50 -6.70
N LEU A 323 -10.38 15.61 -5.76
CA LEU A 323 -11.29 14.57 -5.34
C LEU A 323 -11.59 14.83 -3.86
N PRO A 324 -12.86 14.75 -3.43
CA PRO A 324 -13.31 15.19 -2.09
C PRO A 324 -12.68 14.44 -0.90
N VAL A 325 -11.78 13.49 -1.15
CA VAL A 325 -11.05 12.68 -0.17
C VAL A 325 -9.51 12.74 -0.36
N PHE A 326 -9.00 13.32 -1.46
CA PHE A 326 -7.60 13.22 -1.89
C PHE A 326 -6.92 14.58 -2.11
N GLY A 327 -6.58 15.30 -1.05
CA GLY A 327 -5.58 16.37 -1.16
C GLY A 327 -4.17 15.79 -1.15
N GLY A 328 -3.29 16.29 -2.02
CA GLY A 328 -1.85 16.20 -1.78
C GLY A 328 -1.47 17.31 -0.81
N LEU A 329 -0.28 17.88 -0.97
CA LEU A 329 0.16 19.02 -0.17
C LEU A 329 0.00 20.37 -0.91
N GLY A 330 -0.64 20.39 -2.07
CA GLY A 330 -0.81 21.63 -2.85
C GLY A 330 0.50 22.34 -3.25
N LEU A 331 1.64 21.64 -3.23
CA LEU A 331 2.98 22.20 -3.44
C LEU A 331 3.20 22.66 -4.89
N VAL A 332 2.53 22.01 -5.84
CA VAL A 332 2.67 22.32 -7.27
C VAL A 332 1.30 22.63 -7.86
N THR A 333 1.14 23.86 -8.36
CA THR A 333 -0.18 24.46 -8.62
C THR A 333 -0.74 24.15 -10.00
N ASN A 334 0.11 23.77 -10.97
CA ASN A 334 -0.30 23.45 -12.34
C ASN A 334 0.67 22.45 -12.97
N VAL A 335 0.51 21.15 -12.69
CA VAL A 335 1.21 20.10 -13.44
C VAL A 335 0.35 19.72 -14.64
N PHE A 336 1.00 19.67 -15.81
CA PHE A 336 0.39 19.57 -17.14
C PHE A 336 -0.75 18.56 -17.27
N THR A 337 -1.75 18.91 -18.08
CA THR A 337 -2.72 17.97 -18.62
C THR A 337 -2.02 16.99 -19.60
N PRO A 338 -2.17 15.65 -19.44
CA PRO A 338 -1.42 14.58 -20.13
C PRO A 338 -1.39 14.53 -21.67
N GLY A 339 -2.01 15.48 -22.38
CA GLY A 339 -2.17 15.42 -23.84
C GLY A 339 -0.86 15.26 -24.63
N ASN A 340 0.28 15.69 -24.08
CA ASN A 340 1.56 15.76 -24.79
C ASN A 340 2.66 14.78 -24.32
N LEU A 341 2.47 14.10 -23.18
CA LEU A 341 3.44 13.11 -22.67
C LEU A 341 3.07 11.66 -23.01
N GLY A 342 2.07 11.48 -23.87
CA GLY A 342 1.63 10.16 -24.33
C GLY A 342 2.40 9.60 -25.53
N LEU A 343 1.96 8.44 -25.97
CA LEU A 343 2.47 7.71 -27.14
C LEU A 343 1.34 7.05 -27.91
N SER A 344 1.54 6.74 -29.19
CA SER A 344 0.59 5.94 -29.95
C SER A 344 0.66 4.47 -29.54
N VAL A 345 -0.38 3.69 -29.87
CA VAL A 345 -0.35 2.24 -29.67
C VAL A 345 0.78 1.59 -30.46
N ASP A 346 1.08 2.09 -31.68
CA ASP A 346 2.15 1.55 -32.52
C ASP A 346 3.54 1.78 -31.91
N GLU A 347 3.76 2.97 -31.34
CA GLU A 347 5.00 3.29 -30.61
C GLU A 347 5.15 2.39 -29.39
N TYR A 348 4.08 2.19 -28.63
CA TYR A 348 4.10 1.31 -27.47
C TYR A 348 4.36 -0.15 -27.85
N GLU A 349 3.71 -0.64 -28.90
CA GLU A 349 3.92 -1.97 -29.44
C GLU A 349 5.39 -2.19 -29.87
N ALA A 350 6.00 -1.20 -30.51
CA ALA A 350 7.41 -1.24 -30.88
C ALA A 350 8.34 -1.26 -29.67
N LEU A 351 8.01 -0.52 -28.60
CA LEU A 351 8.77 -0.54 -27.34
C LEU A 351 8.72 -1.93 -26.68
N LEU A 352 7.54 -2.56 -26.63
CA LEU A 352 7.38 -3.92 -26.10
C LEU A 352 8.25 -4.94 -26.84
N ILE A 353 8.25 -4.90 -28.18
CA ILE A 353 9.11 -5.77 -29.01
C ILE A 353 10.59 -5.52 -28.70
N ASN A 354 11.02 -4.26 -28.74
CA ASN A 354 12.43 -3.89 -28.61
C ASN A 354 12.97 -4.17 -27.20
N GLY A 355 12.13 -4.01 -26.18
CA GLY A 355 12.45 -4.35 -24.80
C GLY A 355 12.39 -5.84 -24.49
N GLY A 356 12.03 -6.69 -25.46
CA GLY A 356 11.90 -8.13 -25.27
C GLY A 356 10.86 -8.51 -24.23
N VAL A 357 9.84 -7.66 -24.01
CA VAL A 357 8.80 -7.91 -23.03
C VAL A 357 8.01 -9.13 -23.48
N GLU A 358 8.15 -10.19 -22.70
CA GLU A 358 7.41 -11.42 -22.88
C GLU A 358 6.60 -11.68 -21.64
N THR A 359 5.35 -12.03 -21.84
CA THR A 359 4.54 -12.56 -20.76
C THR A 359 4.36 -14.03 -21.05
N SER A 360 5.23 -14.87 -20.50
CA SER A 360 5.10 -16.35 -20.56
C SER A 360 3.69 -16.83 -20.14
N CYS A 361 3.00 -15.99 -19.35
CA CYS A 361 1.65 -16.20 -18.87
C CYS A 361 0.51 -15.57 -19.72
N MET A 362 0.84 -14.79 -20.77
CA MET A 362 -0.16 -14.20 -21.68
C MET A 362 0.32 -14.29 -23.13
N PRO A 363 -0.39 -15.02 -24.01
CA PRO A 363 -0.22 -14.85 -25.45
C PRO A 363 -0.71 -13.46 -25.94
N GLY A 364 0.06 -12.43 -25.62
CA GLY A 364 -0.15 -11.00 -25.91
C GLY A 364 1.10 -10.23 -25.49
N ARG A 365 1.25 -8.94 -25.84
CA ARG A 365 2.50 -8.21 -25.54
C ARG A 365 2.49 -7.46 -24.21
N ASP A 366 1.33 -7.14 -23.64
CA ASP A 366 1.23 -6.38 -22.39
C ASP A 366 -0.17 -6.50 -21.72
N THR A 367 -0.33 -5.80 -20.59
CA THR A 367 -1.58 -5.67 -19.81
C THR A 367 -2.67 -4.85 -20.53
N LEU A 368 -3.92 -4.94 -20.03
CA LEU A 368 -5.06 -4.17 -20.57
C LEU A 368 -4.79 -2.66 -20.55
N PHE A 369 -4.29 -2.17 -19.42
CA PHE A 369 -3.89 -0.78 -19.24
C PHE A 369 -2.37 -0.67 -19.32
N PRO A 370 -1.82 -0.17 -20.45
CA PRO A 370 -0.40 -0.20 -20.76
C PRO A 370 0.42 0.66 -19.80
N TRP A 371 1.74 0.58 -19.92
CA TRP A 371 2.69 1.26 -19.04
C TRP A 371 2.53 0.83 -17.57
N PHE A 372 2.13 -0.42 -17.35
CA PHE A 372 1.89 -0.93 -16.00
C PHE A 372 3.18 -1.16 -15.25
N GLY A 373 3.40 -0.48 -14.13
CA GLY A 373 4.65 -0.56 -13.38
C GLY A 373 4.51 -0.02 -11.96
N PRO A 374 5.58 -0.08 -11.17
CA PRO A 374 5.54 0.43 -9.81
C PRO A 374 5.45 1.96 -9.78
N GLU A 375 4.83 2.46 -8.73
CA GLU A 375 4.71 3.88 -8.41
C GLU A 375 4.79 4.09 -6.88
N PRO A 376 4.97 5.33 -6.40
CA PRO A 376 5.03 5.61 -4.97
C PRO A 376 3.78 5.09 -4.22
N SER A 377 3.97 4.55 -3.01
CA SER A 377 2.86 3.95 -2.26
C SER A 377 1.90 4.96 -1.66
N GLU A 378 0.65 4.52 -1.47
CA GLU A 378 -0.33 5.26 -0.70
C GLU A 378 0.07 5.37 0.78
N PHE A 379 0.74 4.35 1.34
CA PHE A 379 1.26 4.39 2.72
C PHE A 379 2.23 5.57 2.91
N ASP A 380 3.26 5.65 2.05
CA ASP A 380 4.30 6.69 2.12
C ASP A 380 3.67 8.07 2.09
N ARG A 381 2.76 8.27 1.14
CA ARG A 381 2.02 9.53 1.00
C ARG A 381 1.24 9.90 2.26
N ARG A 382 0.54 8.93 2.87
CA ARG A 382 -0.28 9.15 4.07
C ARG A 382 0.57 9.48 5.29
N VAL A 383 1.73 8.86 5.46
CA VAL A 383 2.64 9.21 6.55
C VAL A 383 3.09 10.67 6.43
N VAL A 384 3.56 11.09 5.24
CA VAL A 384 3.99 12.47 5.03
C VAL A 384 2.83 13.46 5.20
N GLU A 385 1.63 13.13 4.69
CA GLU A 385 0.42 13.93 4.91
C GLU A 385 0.12 14.11 6.41
N ARG A 386 0.25 13.05 7.21
CA ARG A 386 -0.01 13.10 8.66
C ARG A 386 1.04 13.89 9.41
N LEU A 387 2.31 13.79 9.03
CA LEU A 387 3.39 14.60 9.61
C LEU A 387 3.17 16.09 9.33
N ASN A 388 2.78 16.44 8.10
CA ASN A 388 2.51 17.81 7.70
C ASN A 388 1.27 18.38 8.43
N ARG A 389 0.14 17.66 8.41
CA ARG A 389 -1.09 18.11 9.10
C ARG A 389 -0.94 18.24 10.61
N ARG A 390 -0.02 17.49 11.22
CA ARG A 390 0.31 17.59 12.65
C ARG A 390 1.37 18.65 12.94
N GLY A 391 1.85 19.37 11.94
CA GLY A 391 2.85 20.42 12.09
C GLY A 391 4.21 19.90 12.55
N ILE A 392 4.57 18.66 12.21
CA ILE A 392 5.91 18.10 12.49
C ILE A 392 6.88 18.51 11.37
N VAL A 393 6.40 18.44 10.13
CA VAL A 393 7.05 19.02 8.95
C VAL A 393 6.16 20.10 8.36
N ASP A 394 6.75 21.01 7.59
CA ASP A 394 6.01 21.97 6.79
C ASP A 394 6.24 21.74 5.28
N ASP A 395 5.45 22.43 4.46
CA ASP A 395 5.49 22.33 3.00
C ASP A 395 6.87 22.68 2.44
N ALA A 396 7.56 23.64 3.05
CA ALA A 396 8.91 24.05 2.66
C ALA A 396 9.94 22.93 2.87
N PHE A 397 9.88 22.21 4.00
CA PHE A 397 10.76 21.06 4.23
C PHE A 397 10.46 19.92 3.25
N VAL A 398 9.17 19.60 3.05
CA VAL A 398 8.77 18.54 2.10
C VAL A 398 9.21 18.90 0.67
N ALA A 399 9.01 20.15 0.25
CA ALA A 399 9.41 20.62 -1.06
C ALA A 399 10.92 20.58 -1.26
N ALA A 400 11.70 20.96 -0.24
CA ALA A 400 13.16 20.87 -0.29
C ALA A 400 13.64 19.43 -0.50
N VAL A 401 13.00 18.43 0.12
CA VAL A 401 13.35 17.02 -0.10
C VAL A 401 12.93 16.55 -1.49
N LEU A 402 11.72 16.88 -1.94
CA LEU A 402 11.21 16.46 -3.26
C LEU A 402 11.88 17.17 -4.44
N ALA A 403 12.52 18.31 -4.22
CA ALA A 403 13.30 19.05 -5.22
C ALA A 403 14.64 18.36 -5.53
N ILE A 404 15.09 17.44 -4.68
CA ILE A 404 16.24 16.58 -4.92
C ILE A 404 15.80 15.44 -5.85
N ASP A 405 16.44 15.36 -7.02
CA ASP A 405 16.26 14.29 -7.99
C ASP A 405 14.78 14.10 -8.38
N VAL A 406 14.17 15.20 -8.83
CA VAL A 406 12.76 15.27 -9.24
C VAL A 406 12.37 14.25 -10.33
N GLU A 407 13.33 13.81 -11.15
CA GLU A 407 13.10 12.91 -12.28
C GLU A 407 13.01 11.43 -11.88
N THR A 408 13.39 11.11 -10.64
CA THR A 408 13.50 9.76 -10.10
C THR A 408 12.53 9.60 -8.91
N PRO A 409 11.22 9.46 -9.18
CA PRO A 409 10.21 9.36 -8.12
C PRO A 409 10.44 8.15 -7.22
N LEU A 410 10.86 7.02 -7.81
CA LEU A 410 11.19 5.78 -7.12
C LEU A 410 12.71 5.59 -7.05
N PHE A 411 13.19 5.07 -5.91
CA PHE A 411 14.59 4.63 -5.74
C PHE A 411 15.66 5.69 -6.00
N SER A 412 15.38 6.97 -5.73
CA SER A 412 16.41 8.00 -5.78
C SER A 412 17.46 7.77 -4.69
N GLU A 413 18.64 7.30 -5.08
CA GLU A 413 19.78 7.11 -4.15
C GLU A 413 20.20 8.45 -3.53
N SER A 414 20.20 9.52 -4.33
CA SER A 414 20.51 10.88 -3.91
C SER A 414 19.58 11.33 -2.79
N ARG A 415 18.26 11.17 -2.96
CA ARG A 415 17.28 11.56 -1.95
C ARG A 415 17.35 10.66 -0.73
N ALA A 416 17.44 9.35 -0.90
CA ALA A 416 17.54 8.39 0.21
C ALA A 416 18.77 8.65 1.10
N ALA A 417 19.91 9.02 0.51
CA ALA A 417 21.14 9.30 1.26
C ALA A 417 21.02 10.49 2.23
N LEU A 418 20.05 11.40 2.03
CA LEU A 418 19.85 12.57 2.88
C LEU A 418 19.16 12.23 4.21
N LEU A 419 18.50 11.07 4.32
CA LEU A 419 17.83 10.65 5.55
C LEU A 419 18.78 10.59 6.76
N LYS A 420 20.07 10.31 6.52
CA LYS A 420 21.11 10.27 7.57
C LYS A 420 21.28 11.61 8.33
N HIS A 421 20.85 12.72 7.72
CA HIS A 421 20.91 14.05 8.33
C HIS A 421 19.68 14.38 9.19
N VAL A 422 18.64 13.54 9.16
CA VAL A 422 17.47 13.68 10.02
C VAL A 422 17.85 13.28 11.46
N PRO A 423 17.64 14.15 12.46
CA PRO A 423 17.94 13.82 13.85
C PRO A 423 17.00 12.72 14.35
N GLN A 424 17.44 11.89 15.30
CA GLN A 424 16.59 10.83 15.88
C GLN A 424 15.33 11.37 16.58
N GLN A 425 15.43 12.57 17.15
CA GLN A 425 14.33 13.26 17.80
C GLN A 425 14.52 14.77 17.73
N ILE A 426 13.42 15.51 17.84
CA ILE A 426 13.42 16.97 18.03
C ILE A 426 12.54 17.32 19.21
N SER A 427 12.76 18.50 19.78
CA SER A 427 11.87 19.08 20.77
C SER A 427 11.70 20.56 20.53
N ALA A 428 10.50 21.07 20.76
CA ALA A 428 10.19 22.49 20.65
C ALA A 428 9.22 22.91 21.78
N PRO A 429 9.17 24.19 22.18
CA PRO A 429 8.28 24.65 23.24
C PRO A 429 6.79 24.44 22.94
N SER A 430 6.44 24.24 21.67
CA SER A 430 5.07 23.92 21.22
C SER A 430 5.08 23.24 19.84
N LEU A 431 3.97 22.58 19.49
CA LEU A 431 3.78 21.92 18.20
C LEU A 431 4.07 22.82 16.98
N PRO A 432 3.60 24.08 16.89
CA PRO A 432 3.87 24.95 15.73
C PRO A 432 5.35 25.30 15.50
N GLN A 433 6.23 25.03 16.48
CA GLN A 433 7.65 25.32 16.40
C GLN A 433 8.49 24.09 16.00
N LEU A 434 7.87 22.91 15.88
CA LEU A 434 8.56 21.69 15.46
C LEU A 434 9.15 21.75 14.04
N PRO A 435 8.48 22.31 13.00
CA PRO A 435 9.03 22.31 11.66
C PRO A 435 10.34 23.11 11.59
N GLU A 436 10.40 24.23 12.28
CA GLU A 436 11.61 25.06 12.36
C GLU A 436 12.71 24.37 13.18
N ALA A 437 12.36 23.69 14.28
CA ALA A 437 13.31 22.90 15.05
C ALA A 437 13.91 21.75 14.23
N LEU A 438 13.08 21.07 13.41
CA LEU A 438 13.52 20.04 12.48
C LEU A 438 14.47 20.63 11.43
N ARG A 439 14.04 21.67 10.71
CA ARG A 439 14.83 22.31 9.66
C ARG A 439 16.19 22.78 10.20
N THR A 440 16.20 23.48 11.34
CA THR A 440 17.43 23.94 11.98
C THR A 440 18.36 22.77 12.34
N SER A 441 17.81 21.67 12.86
CA SER A 441 18.62 20.50 13.22
C SER A 441 19.22 19.81 11.99
N VAL A 442 18.45 19.67 10.91
CA VAL A 442 18.94 19.07 9.65
C VAL A 442 20.01 19.96 9.01
N ILE A 443 19.82 21.28 9.00
CA ILE A 443 20.83 22.25 8.53
C ILE A 443 22.12 22.10 9.34
N ALA A 444 22.03 22.04 10.68
CA ALA A 444 23.19 21.89 11.54
C ALA A 444 23.95 20.57 11.27
N ASN A 445 23.23 19.46 11.04
CA ASN A 445 23.82 18.17 10.70
C ASN A 445 24.55 18.22 9.34
N LEU A 446 23.93 18.84 8.33
CA LEU A 446 24.56 19.08 7.04
C LEU A 446 25.80 19.96 7.18
N GLU A 447 25.73 21.07 7.92
CA GLU A 447 26.86 21.99 8.15
C GLU A 447 28.06 21.31 8.82
N ALA A 448 27.78 20.35 9.73
CA ALA A 448 28.80 19.59 10.44
C ALA A 448 29.48 18.51 9.57
N GLU A 449 28.88 18.12 8.43
CA GLU A 449 29.49 17.15 7.50
C GLU A 449 30.67 17.80 6.75
N PRO A 450 31.92 17.35 6.97
CA PRO A 450 33.11 18.00 6.41
C PRO A 450 33.26 17.82 4.90
N ASN A 451 32.71 16.74 4.33
CA ASN A 451 32.83 16.41 2.91
C ASN A 451 31.44 16.23 2.27
N ARG A 452 30.63 17.29 2.27
CA ARG A 452 29.31 17.27 1.63
C ARG A 452 29.44 16.97 0.14
N SER A 453 28.63 16.02 -0.33
CA SER A 453 28.34 15.76 -1.73
C SER A 453 27.58 16.93 -2.38
N GLU A 454 27.52 16.95 -3.70
CA GLU A 454 26.71 17.93 -4.45
C GLU A 454 25.23 17.88 -4.04
N THR A 455 24.69 16.68 -3.82
CA THR A 455 23.33 16.47 -3.32
C THR A 455 23.10 17.09 -1.95
N GLU A 456 24.07 16.96 -1.03
CA GLU A 456 23.97 17.55 0.31
C GLU A 456 24.09 19.08 0.28
N GLU A 457 24.91 19.64 -0.61
CA GLU A 457 25.01 21.09 -0.81
C GLU A 457 23.72 21.66 -1.45
N ASP A 458 23.15 20.98 -2.45
CA ASP A 458 21.86 21.38 -3.05
C ASP A 458 20.73 21.32 -2.02
N PHE A 459 20.67 20.25 -1.22
CA PHE A 459 19.67 20.13 -0.16
C PHE A 459 19.82 21.22 0.92
N LEU A 460 21.05 21.51 1.34
CA LEU A 460 21.32 22.61 2.27
C LEU A 460 20.88 23.97 1.70
N SER A 461 21.14 24.20 0.41
CA SER A 461 20.68 25.41 -0.31
C SER A 461 19.15 25.51 -0.31
N LEU A 462 18.46 24.42 -0.62
CA LEU A 462 16.99 24.34 -0.61
C LEU A 462 16.41 24.57 0.78
N LEU A 463 16.99 24.00 1.84
CA LEU A 463 16.52 24.22 3.21
C LEU A 463 16.70 25.67 3.69
N ARG A 464 17.65 26.41 3.11
CA ARG A 464 17.87 27.85 3.38
C ARG A 464 17.10 28.76 2.43
N ASN A 465 16.51 28.22 1.37
CA ASN A 465 15.73 29.00 0.42
C ASN A 465 14.50 29.57 1.13
N ALA A 466 14.19 30.84 0.86
CA ALA A 466 13.01 31.50 1.39
C ALA A 466 11.70 30.92 0.83
N ASP A 467 11.75 30.25 -0.33
CA ASP A 467 10.61 29.62 -0.99
C ASP A 467 11.02 28.31 -1.71
N PRO A 468 11.23 27.20 -0.97
CA PRO A 468 11.56 25.90 -1.56
C PRO A 468 10.43 25.32 -2.41
N VAL A 469 9.18 25.75 -2.17
CA VAL A 469 7.99 25.30 -2.91
C VAL A 469 8.04 25.82 -4.34
N SER A 470 8.32 27.11 -4.53
CA SER A 470 8.52 27.68 -5.87
C SER A 470 9.71 27.07 -6.61
N GLU A 471 10.80 26.74 -5.89
CA GLU A 471 11.96 26.06 -6.49
C GLU A 471 11.61 24.64 -6.96
N LEU A 472 10.84 23.88 -6.16
CA LEU A 472 10.31 22.58 -6.58
C LEU A 472 9.42 22.71 -7.83
N ASP A 473 8.45 23.64 -7.83
CA ASP A 473 7.56 23.88 -8.97
C ASP A 473 8.37 24.22 -10.24
N ALA A 474 9.40 25.06 -10.12
CA ALA A 474 10.29 25.41 -11.23
C ALA A 474 11.06 24.20 -11.77
N ARG A 475 11.62 23.36 -10.90
CA ARG A 475 12.36 22.14 -11.29
C ARG A 475 11.45 21.12 -11.98
N VAL A 476 10.26 20.88 -11.42
CA VAL A 476 9.23 20.00 -12.03
C VAL A 476 8.83 20.52 -13.42
N ARG A 477 8.52 21.81 -13.56
CA ARG A 477 8.17 22.41 -14.85
C ARG A 477 9.31 22.30 -15.86
N ALA A 478 10.53 22.56 -15.44
CA ALA A 478 11.70 22.46 -16.30
C ALA A 478 11.87 21.03 -16.83
N PHE A 479 11.76 20.03 -15.96
CA PHE A 479 11.81 18.62 -16.34
C PHE A 479 10.71 18.25 -17.33
N LEU A 480 9.44 18.48 -16.98
CA LEU A 480 8.32 18.10 -17.84
C LEU A 480 8.35 18.82 -19.20
N THR A 481 8.80 20.08 -19.24
CA THR A 481 8.97 20.83 -20.48
C THR A 481 10.06 20.23 -21.36
N ARG A 482 11.20 19.78 -20.79
CA ARG A 482 12.26 19.08 -21.53
C ARG A 482 11.72 17.79 -22.14
N THR A 483 11.09 16.94 -21.33
CA THR A 483 10.46 15.69 -21.76
C THR A 483 9.44 15.93 -22.88
N GLN A 484 8.57 16.92 -22.72
CA GLN A 484 7.59 17.29 -23.73
C GLN A 484 8.26 17.71 -25.06
N ASN A 485 9.30 18.55 -25.00
CA ASN A 485 10.02 18.97 -26.19
C ASN A 485 10.70 17.79 -26.90
N GLN A 486 11.30 16.88 -26.15
CA GLN A 486 11.93 15.66 -26.69
C GLN A 486 10.90 14.73 -27.34
N LEU A 487 9.70 14.62 -26.77
CA LEU A 487 8.60 13.84 -27.34
C LEU A 487 7.94 14.53 -28.53
N ALA A 488 8.00 15.85 -28.64
CA ALA A 488 7.40 16.61 -29.75
C ALA A 488 8.30 16.66 -31.00
N ASP A 489 9.62 16.62 -30.84
CA ASP A 489 10.58 16.62 -31.94
C ASP A 489 10.74 15.21 -32.55
N PRO A 490 10.42 15.00 -33.84
CA PRO A 490 10.58 13.71 -34.51
C PRO A 490 11.99 13.10 -34.41
N ALA A 491 13.03 13.93 -34.33
CA ALA A 491 14.42 13.46 -34.25
C ALA A 491 14.76 12.85 -32.88
N THR A 492 14.14 13.33 -31.80
CA THR A 492 14.41 12.90 -30.43
C THR A 492 13.32 12.01 -29.84
N ARG A 493 12.13 11.98 -30.45
CA ARG A 493 10.96 11.27 -29.92
C ARG A 493 11.24 9.78 -29.69
N GLN A 494 11.73 9.07 -30.70
CA GLN A 494 11.95 7.63 -30.58
C GLN A 494 13.07 7.27 -29.58
N PRO A 495 14.26 7.90 -29.62
CA PRO A 495 15.28 7.68 -28.59
C PRO A 495 14.78 7.96 -27.16
N HIS A 496 14.02 9.04 -26.97
CA HIS A 496 13.53 9.39 -25.65
C HIS A 496 12.40 8.47 -25.16
N LEU A 497 11.52 8.00 -26.04
CA LEU A 497 10.56 6.94 -25.69
C LEU A 497 11.25 5.64 -25.26
N GLN A 498 12.36 5.28 -25.92
CA GLN A 498 13.16 4.11 -25.54
C GLN A 498 13.81 4.29 -24.16
N GLU A 499 14.32 5.48 -23.86
CA GLU A 499 14.86 5.83 -22.53
C GLU A 499 13.80 5.71 -21.44
N LEU A 500 12.62 6.32 -21.63
CA LEU A 500 11.51 6.23 -20.69
C LEU A 500 11.05 4.78 -20.49
N PHE A 501 10.99 3.99 -21.57
CA PHE A 501 10.58 2.60 -21.47
C PHE A 501 11.64 1.72 -20.79
N ALA A 502 12.94 1.96 -21.02
CA ALA A 502 14.00 1.29 -20.30
C ALA A 502 13.88 1.52 -18.79
N ARG A 503 13.61 2.77 -18.37
CA ARG A 503 13.36 3.09 -16.96
C ARG A 503 12.14 2.36 -16.39
N LEU A 504 11.07 2.18 -17.18
CA LEU A 504 9.92 1.36 -16.76
C LEU A 504 10.34 -0.10 -16.53
N LEU A 505 11.17 -0.68 -17.40
CA LEU A 505 11.67 -2.05 -17.25
C LEU A 505 12.58 -2.19 -16.03
N ASP A 506 13.48 -1.24 -15.80
CA ASP A 506 14.34 -1.22 -14.61
C ASP A 506 13.52 -1.16 -13.33
N ASN A 507 12.49 -0.31 -13.30
CA ASN A 507 11.55 -0.22 -12.18
C ASN A 507 10.79 -1.54 -11.95
N ARG A 508 10.34 -2.21 -13.02
CA ARG A 508 9.67 -3.52 -12.92
C ARG A 508 10.62 -4.60 -12.37
N ALA A 509 11.88 -4.62 -12.82
CA ALA A 509 12.89 -5.54 -12.31
C ALA A 509 13.24 -5.26 -10.83
N ALA A 510 13.32 -3.98 -10.46
CA ALA A 510 13.50 -3.57 -9.07
C ALA A 510 12.32 -4.04 -8.20
N PHE A 511 11.07 -3.86 -8.63
CA PHE A 511 9.90 -4.34 -7.89
C PHE A 511 9.99 -5.84 -7.54
N GLN A 512 10.52 -6.67 -8.45
CA GLN A 512 10.66 -8.11 -8.26
C GLN A 512 11.76 -8.52 -7.28
N THR A 513 12.75 -7.65 -7.04
CA THR A 513 13.99 -8.00 -6.33
C THR A 513 14.19 -7.21 -5.04
N GLN A 514 13.56 -6.04 -4.91
CA GLN A 514 13.68 -5.17 -3.74
C GLN A 514 12.98 -5.79 -2.53
N ALA A 515 13.61 -5.68 -1.35
CA ALA A 515 13.08 -6.27 -0.12
C ALA A 515 11.67 -5.75 0.25
N ILE A 516 11.38 -4.49 -0.06
CA ILE A 516 10.09 -3.83 0.24
C ILE A 516 8.92 -4.30 -0.64
N SER A 517 9.18 -5.03 -1.73
CA SER A 517 8.15 -5.41 -2.70
C SER A 517 8.26 -6.85 -3.22
N ALA A 518 9.41 -7.50 -3.08
CA ALA A 518 9.59 -8.89 -3.50
C ALA A 518 8.56 -9.84 -2.88
N PRO A 519 8.17 -9.70 -1.59
CA PRO A 519 7.09 -10.52 -1.03
C PRO A 519 5.71 -10.27 -1.65
N LEU A 520 5.48 -9.09 -2.24
CA LEU A 520 4.23 -8.75 -2.96
C LEU A 520 4.18 -9.37 -4.36
N ASN A 521 5.33 -9.81 -4.90
CA ASN A 521 5.45 -10.53 -6.17
C ASN A 521 5.19 -12.03 -6.00
N GLU A 522 3.99 -12.37 -5.51
CA GLU A 522 3.61 -13.74 -5.18
C GLU A 522 3.49 -14.69 -6.39
N PHE A 523 3.39 -14.14 -7.61
CA PHE A 523 3.15 -14.93 -8.83
C PHE A 523 3.97 -14.40 -10.03
N PRO A 524 4.45 -15.31 -10.92
CA PRO A 524 5.36 -14.98 -12.03
C PRO A 524 4.74 -14.13 -13.16
N GLY A 525 3.54 -13.58 -12.97
CA GLY A 525 2.80 -12.80 -13.96
C GLY A 525 2.15 -11.53 -13.41
N LEU A 526 2.64 -11.01 -12.28
CA LEU A 526 2.17 -9.75 -11.69
C LEU A 526 2.59 -8.54 -12.54
N LEU A 527 3.84 -8.52 -13.02
CA LEU A 527 4.36 -7.45 -13.88
C LEU A 527 4.94 -8.01 -15.18
N PRO A 528 4.62 -7.40 -16.34
CA PRO A 528 5.26 -7.74 -17.61
C PRO A 528 6.77 -7.51 -17.51
N SER A 529 7.57 -8.49 -17.90
CA SER A 529 9.02 -8.45 -17.78
C SER A 529 9.67 -8.93 -19.07
N PRO A 530 10.93 -8.58 -19.34
CA PRO A 530 11.68 -9.21 -20.42
C PRO A 530 11.79 -10.73 -20.22
N ALA A 531 11.90 -11.49 -21.31
CA ALA A 531 12.24 -12.91 -21.22
C ALA A 531 13.60 -13.10 -20.53
N ASN A 532 13.67 -14.01 -19.55
CA ASN A 532 14.91 -14.39 -18.87
C ASN A 532 15.83 -15.25 -19.74
#